data_AF-A0A4V3QVZ5-F1
#
_entry.id   AF-A0A4V3QVZ5-F1
#
_cell.length_a   1.000
_cell.length_b   1.000
_cell.length_c   1.000
_cell.angle_alpha   90.00
_cell.angle_beta   90.00
_cell.angle_gamma   90.00
#
_symmetry.space_group_name_H-M   'P 1'
#
loop_
_entity.id
_entity.type
_entity.pdbx_description
1 polymer ?
#
loop_
_entity_poly.entity_id
_entity_poly.type
_entity_poly.pdbx_seq_one_letter_code
_entity_poly.pdbx_strand_id
1 'polypeptide(L)'
;MPDAAEARDALDRIDASRAQLALAANCPPARHLAFAGVMGALVLSPLAGPYQILTLAPIALAVALIVQWDRRRLGMFINGYRRGKTRLVTAGLLLLILPVYFASFWLAFEAKLVWPSILLAAAATLISYVGSTIWQRVFRREMGLAA
;
A
#
# COMPACT_ATOMS: atom_id res chain seq x y z
N MET A 1 -9.83 -25.25 -36.28
CA MET A 1 -8.65 -24.38 -36.19
C MET A 1 -9.16 -23.00 -35.85
N PRO A 2 -8.59 -22.28 -34.86
CA PRO A 2 -9.02 -20.92 -34.55
C PRO A 2 -8.89 -20.06 -35.81
N ASP A 3 -9.90 -19.23 -36.07
CA ASP A 3 -9.89 -18.31 -37.20
C ASP A 3 -8.78 -17.27 -37.01
N ALA A 4 -8.19 -16.77 -38.10
CA ALA A 4 -7.11 -15.79 -38.05
C ALA A 4 -7.54 -14.51 -37.30
N ALA A 5 -8.84 -14.17 -37.34
CA ALA A 5 -9.42 -13.08 -36.57
C ALA A 5 -9.43 -13.36 -35.06
N GLU A 6 -9.75 -14.58 -34.65
CA GLU A 6 -9.78 -15.01 -33.24
C GLU A 6 -8.37 -15.08 -32.64
N ALA A 7 -7.39 -15.54 -33.44
CA ALA A 7 -5.98 -15.52 -33.07
C ALA A 7 -5.45 -14.09 -32.89
N ARG A 8 -5.90 -13.14 -33.72
CA ARG A 8 -5.47 -11.73 -33.64
C ARG A 8 -6.09 -11.01 -32.44
N ASP A 9 -7.38 -11.22 -32.17
CA ASP A 9 -8.03 -10.68 -30.97
C ASP A 9 -7.41 -11.24 -29.68
N ALA A 10 -7.02 -12.53 -29.68
CA ALA A 10 -6.30 -13.12 -28.54
C ALA A 10 -4.94 -12.46 -28.31
N LEU A 11 -4.18 -12.14 -29.37
CA LEU A 11 -2.91 -11.43 -29.27
C LEU A 11 -3.08 -10.00 -28.78
N ASP A 12 -4.07 -9.26 -29.31
CA ASP A 12 -4.35 -7.88 -28.89
C ASP A 12 -4.71 -7.81 -27.39
N ARG A 13 -5.45 -8.80 -26.89
CA ARG A 13 -5.74 -8.93 -25.44
C ARG A 13 -4.50 -9.21 -24.60
N ILE A 14 -3.57 -10.02 -25.11
CA ILE A 14 -2.29 -10.29 -24.43
C ILE A 14 -1.44 -9.02 -24.37
N ASP A 15 -1.35 -8.26 -25.45
CA ASP A 15 -0.55 -7.04 -25.51
C ASP A 15 -1.16 -5.91 -24.66
N ALA A 16 -2.49 -5.76 -24.67
CA ALA A 16 -3.20 -4.85 -23.77
C ALA A 16 -2.96 -5.22 -22.30
N SER A 17 -2.97 -6.52 -21.97
CA SER A 17 -2.64 -7.00 -20.62
C SER A 17 -1.19 -6.63 -20.24
N ARG A 18 -0.22 -6.91 -21.11
CA ARG A 18 1.19 -6.57 -20.88
C ARG A 18 1.41 -5.08 -20.67
N ALA A 19 0.75 -4.23 -21.45
CA ALA A 19 0.83 -2.78 -21.31
C ALA A 19 0.30 -2.30 -19.94
N GLN A 20 -0.83 -2.83 -19.48
CA GLN A 20 -1.37 -2.53 -18.15
C GLN A 20 -0.43 -2.98 -17.03
N LEU A 21 0.21 -4.15 -17.19
CA LEU A 21 1.17 -4.67 -16.23
C LEU A 21 2.45 -3.83 -16.16
N ALA A 22 2.92 -3.32 -17.30
CA ALA A 22 4.07 -2.41 -17.35
C ALA A 22 3.78 -1.06 -16.65
N LEU A 23 2.56 -0.53 -16.81
CA LEU A 23 2.13 0.68 -16.09
C LEU A 23 2.02 0.43 -14.58
N ALA A 24 1.42 -0.70 -14.19
CA ALA A 24 1.31 -1.14 -12.80
C ALA A 24 2.68 -1.36 -12.13
N ALA A 25 3.69 -1.79 -12.89
CA ALA A 25 5.05 -1.97 -12.43
C ALA A 25 5.77 -0.65 -12.14
N ASN A 26 5.41 0.44 -12.81
CA ASN A 26 6.00 1.77 -12.63
C ASN A 26 5.19 2.60 -11.63
N CYS A 27 5.30 2.23 -10.37
CA CYS A 27 4.73 2.99 -9.27
C CYS A 27 5.59 4.25 -9.00
N PRO A 28 5.01 5.47 -9.04
CA PRO A 28 5.78 6.67 -8.76
C PRO A 28 6.07 6.80 -7.26
N PRO A 29 7.20 7.43 -6.87
CA PRO A 29 7.60 7.59 -5.48
C PRO A 29 6.54 8.29 -4.61
N ALA A 30 5.75 9.18 -5.22
CA ALA A 30 4.64 9.86 -4.56
C ALA A 30 3.60 8.90 -3.97
N ARG A 31 3.33 7.76 -4.61
CA ARG A 31 2.36 6.78 -4.07
C ARG A 31 2.92 6.04 -2.86
N HIS A 32 4.22 5.72 -2.86
CA HIS A 32 4.87 5.13 -1.68
C HIS A 32 4.86 6.10 -0.50
N LEU A 33 5.10 7.39 -0.74
CA LEU A 33 4.99 8.43 0.28
C LEU A 33 3.55 8.58 0.79
N ALA A 34 2.56 8.59 -0.10
CA ALA A 34 1.15 8.69 0.29
C ALA A 34 0.72 7.51 1.18
N PHE A 35 1.06 6.28 0.79
CA PHE A 35 0.81 5.09 1.60
C PHE A 35 1.54 5.13 2.94
N ALA A 36 2.82 5.51 2.94
CA ALA A 36 3.62 5.64 4.16
C ALA A 36 3.03 6.70 5.11
N GLY A 37 2.57 7.83 4.58
CA GLY A 37 1.94 8.90 5.35
C GLY A 37 0.63 8.46 5.99
N VAL A 38 -0.20 7.68 5.27
CA VAL A 38 -1.43 7.08 5.83
C VAL A 38 -1.10 6.14 7.00
N MET A 39 -0.07 5.30 6.87
CA MET A 39 0.36 4.41 7.94
C MET A 39 0.93 5.15 9.14
N GLY A 40 1.75 6.19 8.91
CA GLY A 40 2.24 7.08 9.96
C GLY A 40 1.12 7.78 10.69
N ALA A 41 0.15 8.34 9.97
CA ALA A 41 -1.03 9.00 10.52
C ALA A 41 -1.88 8.03 11.36
N LEU A 42 -2.03 6.78 10.92
CA LEU A 42 -2.72 5.74 11.70
C LEU A 42 -2.01 5.46 13.02
N VAL A 43 -0.69 5.29 13.01
CA VAL A 43 0.10 5.08 14.23
C VAL A 43 0.11 6.30 15.14
N LEU A 44 -0.01 7.51 14.59
CA LEU A 44 -0.11 8.75 15.33
C LEU A 44 -1.52 9.04 15.87
N SER A 45 -2.56 8.39 15.35
CA SER A 45 -3.96 8.65 15.72
C SER A 45 -4.27 8.59 17.23
N PRO A 46 -3.65 7.71 18.06
CA PRO A 46 -3.93 7.66 19.49
C PRO A 46 -3.62 8.97 20.25
N LEU A 47 -2.75 9.83 19.71
CA LEU A 47 -2.42 11.13 20.33
C LEU A 47 -3.62 12.08 20.38
N ALA A 48 -4.62 11.89 19.53
CA ALA A 48 -5.85 12.69 19.59
C ALA A 48 -6.74 12.34 20.79
N GLY A 49 -6.33 11.34 21.60
CA GLY A 49 -7.01 10.93 22.83
C GLY A 49 -8.49 10.62 22.60
N PRO A 50 -9.43 11.30 23.27
CA PRO A 50 -10.85 11.04 23.11
C PRO A 50 -11.37 11.29 21.69
N TYR A 51 -10.65 12.09 20.89
CA TYR A 51 -10.99 12.41 19.51
C TYR A 51 -10.31 11.50 18.49
N GLN A 52 -9.66 10.41 18.91
CA GLN A 52 -8.99 9.45 18.01
C GLN A 52 -9.89 9.00 16.86
N ILE A 53 -11.17 8.71 17.13
CA ILE A 53 -12.13 8.26 16.10
C ILE A 53 -12.28 9.32 14.99
N LEU A 54 -12.22 10.62 15.33
CA LEU A 54 -12.31 11.70 14.35
C LEU A 54 -11.10 11.73 13.40
N THR A 55 -9.94 11.26 13.84
CA THR A 55 -8.75 11.15 12.99
C THR A 55 -8.86 10.05 11.93
N LEU A 56 -9.76 9.08 12.11
CA LEU A 56 -9.97 8.01 11.13
C LEU A 56 -10.66 8.52 9.87
N ALA A 57 -11.47 9.58 9.96
CA ALA A 57 -12.15 10.17 8.81
C ALA A 57 -11.17 10.70 7.74
N PRO A 58 -10.18 11.58 8.07
CA PRO A 58 -9.20 12.02 7.08
C PRO A 58 -8.28 10.89 6.61
N ILE A 59 -7.97 9.89 7.46
CA ILE A 59 -7.20 8.70 7.06
C ILE A 59 -7.98 7.89 6.01
N ALA A 60 -9.26 7.62 6.25
CA ALA A 60 -10.12 6.91 5.31
C ALA A 60 -10.28 7.69 3.99
N LEU A 61 -10.44 9.01 4.08
CA LEU A 61 -10.46 9.88 2.89
C LEU A 61 -9.15 9.79 2.11
N ALA A 62 -8.00 9.83 2.78
CA ALA A 62 -6.70 9.69 2.11
C ALA A 62 -6.57 8.33 1.40
N VAL A 63 -7.02 7.23 2.03
CA VAL A 63 -7.08 5.92 1.38
C VAL A 63 -7.99 5.95 0.14
N ALA A 64 -9.18 6.54 0.24
CA ALA A 64 -10.10 6.65 -0.88
C ALA A 64 -9.49 7.47 -2.05
N LEU A 65 -8.77 8.55 -1.74
CA LEU A 65 -8.07 9.36 -2.74
C LEU A 65 -6.93 8.59 -3.40
N ILE A 66 -6.16 7.80 -2.64
CA ILE A 66 -5.11 6.93 -3.20
C ILE A 66 -5.75 5.88 -4.13
N VAL A 67 -6.83 5.23 -3.71
CA VAL A 67 -7.55 4.25 -4.53
C VAL A 67 -8.11 4.90 -5.80
N GLN A 68 -8.69 6.08 -5.69
CA GLN A 68 -9.20 6.83 -6.84
C GLN A 68 -8.08 7.21 -7.81
N TRP A 69 -6.95 7.66 -7.29
CA TRP A 69 -5.78 8.01 -8.08
C TRP A 69 -5.17 6.78 -8.78
N ASP A 70 -5.06 5.66 -8.07
CA ASP A 70 -4.61 4.37 -8.63
C ASP A 70 -5.55 3.92 -9.76
N ARG A 71 -6.87 3.97 -9.55
CA ARG A 71 -7.87 3.63 -10.58
C ARG A 71 -7.79 4.54 -11.81
N ARG A 72 -7.61 5.85 -11.60
CA ARG A 72 -7.50 6.83 -12.71
C ARG A 72 -6.24 6.62 -13.55
N ARG A 73 -5.12 6.24 -12.94
CA ARG A 73 -3.84 6.06 -13.64
C ARG A 73 -3.62 4.66 -14.22
N LEU A 74 -4.05 3.64 -13.49
CA LEU A 74 -3.74 2.24 -13.81
C LEU A 74 -4.96 1.47 -14.33
N GLY A 75 -6.15 2.06 -14.31
CA GLY A 75 -7.42 1.39 -14.65
C GLY A 75 -7.89 0.39 -13.58
N MET A 76 -7.05 0.08 -12.58
CA MET A 76 -7.37 -0.83 -11.48
C MET A 76 -6.60 -0.48 -10.20
N PHE A 77 -7.15 -0.86 -9.05
CA PHE A 77 -6.44 -0.81 -7.78
C PHE A 77 -5.73 -2.15 -7.54
N ILE A 78 -4.41 -2.12 -7.43
CA ILE A 78 -3.62 -3.34 -7.20
C ILE A 78 -3.66 -3.67 -5.71
N ASN A 79 -4.40 -4.70 -5.37
CA ASN A 79 -4.54 -5.19 -4.00
C ASN A 79 -3.40 -6.17 -3.65
N GLY A 80 -2.84 -6.03 -2.45
CA GLY A 80 -1.87 -6.97 -1.87
C GLY A 80 -2.43 -8.37 -1.56
N TYR A 81 -3.76 -8.55 -1.63
CA TYR A 81 -4.42 -9.84 -1.35
C TYR A 81 -4.33 -10.88 -2.48
N ARG A 82 -3.70 -10.55 -3.61
CA ARG A 82 -3.48 -11.48 -4.73
C ARG A 82 -2.64 -12.68 -4.25
N ARG A 83 -2.96 -13.89 -4.74
CA ARG A 83 -2.12 -15.08 -4.49
C ARG A 83 -0.72 -14.85 -5.09
N GLY A 84 0.31 -14.89 -4.24
CA GLY A 84 1.72 -14.64 -4.62
C GLY A 84 2.60 -14.27 -3.42
N LYS A 85 3.88 -14.00 -3.68
CA LYS A 85 4.90 -13.47 -2.76
C LYS A 85 4.57 -12.05 -2.30
N THR A 86 3.87 -11.26 -3.11
CA THR A 86 3.35 -9.94 -2.70
C THR A 86 2.45 -10.03 -1.46
N ARG A 87 1.66 -11.12 -1.31
CA ARG A 87 0.88 -11.40 -0.10
C ARG A 87 1.74 -11.60 1.14
N LEU A 88 2.90 -12.26 1.00
CA LEU A 88 3.83 -12.46 2.12
C LEU A 88 4.43 -11.14 2.58
N VAL A 89 4.77 -10.25 1.65
CA VAL A 89 5.25 -8.89 1.98
C VAL A 89 4.15 -8.10 2.69
N THR A 90 2.91 -8.15 2.20
CA THR A 90 1.76 -7.50 2.86
C THR A 90 1.50 -8.06 4.25
N ALA A 91 1.55 -9.39 4.42
CA ALA A 91 1.38 -10.03 5.73
C ALA A 91 2.51 -9.67 6.70
N GLY A 92 3.76 -9.63 6.23
CA GLY A 92 4.90 -9.18 7.04
C GLY A 92 4.77 -7.71 7.45
N LEU A 93 4.32 -6.84 6.54
CA LEU A 93 4.07 -5.44 6.86
C LEU A 93 2.96 -5.29 7.91
N LEU A 94 1.87 -6.05 7.78
CA LEU A 94 0.80 -6.07 8.77
C LEU A 94 1.32 -6.51 10.15
N LEU A 95 2.09 -7.59 10.20
CA LEU A 95 2.68 -8.11 11.44
C LEU A 95 3.68 -7.14 12.08
N LEU A 96 4.29 -6.23 11.30
CA LEU A 96 5.18 -5.19 11.83
C LEU A 96 4.42 -3.95 12.30
N ILE A 97 3.46 -3.47 11.51
CA ILE A 97 2.73 -2.23 11.82
C ILE A 97 1.74 -2.42 12.96
N LEU A 98 1.11 -3.60 13.07
CA LEU A 98 0.09 -3.84 14.08
C LEU A 98 0.65 -3.74 15.52
N PRO A 99 1.79 -4.38 15.89
CA PRO A 99 2.40 -4.17 17.20
C PRO A 99 2.85 -2.73 17.44
N VAL A 100 3.35 -2.04 16.41
CA VAL A 100 3.75 -0.62 16.51
C VAL A 100 2.56 0.28 16.83
N TYR A 101 1.41 0.02 16.19
CA TYR A 101 0.17 0.70 16.49
C TYR A 101 -0.31 0.41 17.92
N PHE A 102 -0.30 -0.86 18.36
CA PHE A 102 -0.67 -1.21 19.73
C PHE A 102 0.25 -0.58 20.78
N ALA A 103 1.56 -0.53 20.53
CA ALA A 103 2.51 0.15 21.38
C ALA A 103 2.21 1.65 21.47
N SER A 104 1.94 2.31 20.33
CA SER A 104 1.56 3.72 20.29
C SER A 104 0.27 3.99 21.07
N PHE A 105 -0.72 3.11 20.93
CA PHE A 105 -1.98 3.18 21.65
C PHE A 105 -1.77 3.06 23.17
N TRP A 106 -1.05 2.03 23.61
CA TRP A 106 -0.72 1.83 25.03
C TRP A 106 0.05 3.02 25.63
N LEU A 107 1.04 3.52 24.90
CA LEU A 107 1.86 4.66 25.35
C LEU A 107 1.04 5.94 25.46
N ALA A 108 0.14 6.19 24.51
CA ALA A 108 -0.70 7.38 24.51
C ALA A 108 -1.79 7.35 25.60
N PHE A 109 -2.46 6.21 25.79
CA PHE A 109 -3.61 6.11 26.71
C PHE A 109 -3.22 5.72 28.13
N GLU A 110 -2.37 4.71 28.31
CA GLU A 110 -2.02 4.19 29.64
C GLU A 110 -0.83 4.94 30.22
N ALA A 111 0.27 5.04 29.46
CA ALA A 111 1.48 5.69 29.95
C ALA A 111 1.42 7.23 29.88
N LYS A 112 0.44 7.79 29.14
CA LYS A 112 0.29 9.23 28.87
C LYS A 112 1.56 9.88 28.29
N LEU A 113 2.35 9.10 27.55
CA LEU A 113 3.59 9.53 26.92
C LEU A 113 3.37 9.83 25.44
N VAL A 114 3.54 11.09 25.06
CA VAL A 114 3.25 11.56 23.68
C VAL A 114 4.45 11.35 22.74
N TRP A 115 5.66 11.67 23.19
CA TRP A 115 6.87 11.62 22.36
C TRP A 115 7.20 10.23 21.79
N PRO A 116 7.08 9.12 22.54
CA PRO A 116 7.31 7.78 22.00
C PRO A 116 6.40 7.45 20.81
N SER A 117 5.14 7.86 20.85
CA SER A 117 4.18 7.60 19.78
C SER A 117 4.49 8.40 18.50
N ILE A 118 5.12 9.57 18.62
CA ILE A 118 5.67 10.32 17.47
C ILE A 118 6.82 9.54 16.82
N LEU A 119 7.74 9.01 17.63
CA LEU A 119 8.85 8.18 17.14
C LEU A 119 8.35 6.90 16.47
N LEU A 120 7.34 6.25 17.05
CA LEU A 120 6.70 5.06 16.47
C LEU A 120 6.00 5.39 15.15
N ALA A 121 5.34 6.55 15.03
CA ALA A 121 4.72 6.99 13.78
C ALA A 121 5.78 7.27 12.69
N ALA A 122 6.91 7.88 13.05
CA ALA A 122 8.03 8.08 12.13
C ALA A 122 8.62 6.74 11.68
N ALA A 123 8.82 5.80 12.59
CA ALA A 123 9.29 4.46 12.28
C ALA A 123 8.30 3.70 11.38
N ALA A 124 7.00 3.75 11.68
CA ALA A 124 5.94 3.15 10.88
C ALA A 124 5.88 3.72 9.46
N THR A 125 6.08 5.04 9.32
CA THR A 125 6.17 5.71 8.02
C THR A 125 7.35 5.15 7.22
N LEU A 126 8.54 5.07 7.82
CA LEU A 126 9.74 4.54 7.18
C LEU A 126 9.57 3.06 6.78
N ILE A 127 9.09 2.23 7.71
CA ILE A 127 8.82 0.80 7.48
C ILE A 127 7.81 0.64 6.34
N SER A 128 6.75 1.44 6.32
CA SER A 128 5.71 1.38 5.28
C SER A 128 6.24 1.84 3.93
N TYR A 129 7.07 2.86 3.88
CA TYR A 129 7.72 3.31 2.65
C TYR A 129 8.62 2.20 2.08
N VAL A 130 9.55 1.68 2.89
CA VAL A 130 10.47 0.61 2.50
C VAL A 130 9.68 -0.64 2.10
N GLY A 131 8.71 -1.06 2.91
CA GLY A 131 7.84 -2.19 2.62
C GLY A 131 7.07 -2.04 1.31
N SER A 132 6.57 -0.83 1.01
CA SER A 132 5.88 -0.53 -0.24
C SER A 132 6.82 -0.62 -1.45
N THR A 133 8.08 -0.17 -1.33
CA THR A 133 9.08 -0.33 -2.39
C THR A 133 9.50 -1.79 -2.60
N ILE A 134 9.67 -2.57 -1.52
CA ILE A 134 9.96 -4.01 -1.58
C ILE A 134 8.79 -4.73 -2.24
N TRP A 135 7.56 -4.41 -1.84
CA TRP A 135 6.34 -4.96 -2.41
C TRP A 135 6.29 -4.74 -3.92
N GLN A 136 6.60 -3.53 -4.40
CA GLN A 136 6.67 -3.24 -5.83
C GLN A 136 7.76 -4.04 -6.53
N ARG A 137 8.96 -4.17 -5.95
CA ARG A 137 10.04 -4.98 -6.54
C ARG A 137 9.63 -6.45 -6.66
N VAL A 138 8.98 -6.99 -5.64
CA VAL A 138 8.45 -8.36 -5.67
C VAL A 138 7.37 -8.48 -6.74
N PHE A 139 6.44 -7.54 -6.81
CA PHE A 139 5.40 -7.52 -7.84
C PHE A 139 6.01 -7.51 -9.25
N ARG A 140 7.00 -6.64 -9.52
CA ARG A 140 7.70 -6.60 -10.81
C ARG A 140 8.37 -7.92 -11.17
N ARG A 141 9.02 -8.58 -10.20
CA ARG A 141 9.64 -9.90 -10.39
C ARG A 141 8.60 -10.98 -10.70
N GLU A 142 7.46 -10.98 -10.01
CA GLU A 142 6.38 -11.95 -10.26
C GLU A 142 5.77 -11.83 -11.65
N MET A 143 5.80 -10.62 -12.22
CA MET A 143 5.25 -10.35 -13.55
C MET A 143 6.27 -10.54 -14.68
N GLY A 144 7.49 -11.01 -14.37
CA GLY A 144 8.55 -11.18 -15.37
C GLY A 144 9.08 -9.84 -15.94
N LEU A 145 8.79 -8.72 -15.27
CA LEU A 145 9.18 -7.36 -15.69
C LEU A 145 10.54 -6.93 -15.10
N ALA A 146 11.29 -7.90 -14.58
CA ALA A 146 12.65 -7.73 -14.08
C ALA A 146 13.58 -8.65 -14.88
N ALA A 147 14.52 -8.05 -15.61
CA ALA A 147 15.84 -8.62 -15.80
C ALA A 147 16.62 -8.46 -14.48
#